data_AF-A0A974NH48-F1
#
_entry.id   AF-A0A974NH48-F1
#
_cell.length_a   1.000
_cell.length_b   1.000
_cell.length_c   1.000
_cell.angle_alpha   90.00
_cell.angle_beta   90.00
_cell.angle_gamma   90.00
#
_symmetry.space_group_name_H-M   'P 1'
#
loop_
_entity.id
_entity.type
_entity.pdbx_description
1 polymer ?
#
loop_
_entity_poly.entity_id
_entity_poly.type
_entity_poly.pdbx_seq_one_letter_code
_entity_poly.pdbx_strand_id
1 'polypeptide(L)'
;MTSKILHLAAVKSFTRQLIERSTEGCLVQDFYVSGEKRTDPFLIMGNKSVIPVSFDYELLPIDGLLTLYYKTGAKEQQVNYQAGKRNGQWNSWYIHGQKAGEGYFLDNHKQGCWRKYWPDDENSYIESHYQEGWLHGEHKVIDEGRLVLEGALEQGMRAGVWSSYYENGQKSTEKHYQKGLEEGIFITWYETGNKCIEGYFHEGEREGWWVTYYENGQKEQQQCYVRDISQGVYQAWYEDGEKQTEGYYQQGERHGAWRSWYRNGKLKTEDHYDAGVKHGFCQSCHPLTEQRVAVYFDEGTPVEDIVWLEWHENGKIALEAPYVDGLEEGYWRLWYDNGQKDQIIPYHEGCFHGRGACWYKNGQKEREGQYYQDSLNGSVQYWYENGQLKTQLTYEHGIEKGPCLEWYESGQQEKECFYKQGKLTGSYTSWHENGAKSVQGSYSQGLQIGFWQYYLEDGRLYDEILYEQGVSSTGVDRVFETS
;
A
#
# COMPACT_ATOMS: atom_id res chain seq x y z
N MET A 1 36.46 -105.42 -4.97
CA MET A 1 34.99 -105.61 -4.97
C MET A 1 34.42 -104.57 -4.03
N THR A 2 33.99 -103.40 -4.52
CA THR A 2 32.69 -103.05 -5.16
C THR A 2 31.64 -102.58 -4.16
N SER A 3 30.88 -101.53 -4.56
CA SER A 3 29.75 -100.90 -3.85
C SER A 3 30.08 -100.09 -2.59
N LYS A 4 29.44 -98.94 -2.31
CA LYS A 4 28.52 -98.09 -3.10
C LYS A 4 28.31 -96.72 -2.37
N ILE A 5 28.06 -95.63 -3.12
CA ILE A 5 26.93 -94.65 -2.97
C ILE A 5 26.60 -94.15 -1.53
N LEU A 6 26.44 -92.87 -1.18
CA LEU A 6 26.36 -91.53 -1.84
C LEU A 6 26.71 -90.47 -0.72
N HIS A 7 26.63 -89.14 -0.80
CA HIS A 7 26.06 -88.17 -1.76
C HIS A 7 26.80 -86.79 -1.66
N LEU A 8 26.13 -85.69 -2.03
CA LEU A 8 26.36 -84.31 -1.57
C LEU A 8 27.81 -83.78 -1.59
N ALA A 9 28.37 -83.68 -2.80
CA ALA A 9 29.14 -82.48 -3.10
C ALA A 9 28.20 -81.29 -2.97
N ALA A 10 28.38 -80.47 -1.93
CA ALA A 10 27.62 -79.25 -1.77
C ALA A 10 27.88 -78.34 -2.97
N VAL A 11 26.83 -78.06 -3.75
CA VAL A 11 26.86 -77.00 -4.75
C VAL A 11 27.11 -75.71 -3.99
N LYS A 12 28.38 -75.26 -3.96
CA LYS A 12 28.70 -73.88 -3.60
C LYS A 12 28.21 -73.01 -4.74
N SER A 13 26.92 -72.72 -4.71
CA SER A 13 26.26 -71.75 -5.57
C SER A 13 26.93 -70.40 -5.38
N PHE A 14 27.67 -69.92 -6.37
CA PHE A 14 28.26 -68.60 -6.29
C PHE A 14 27.35 -67.53 -6.90
N THR A 15 27.32 -66.37 -6.24
CA THR A 15 26.46 -65.24 -6.60
C THR A 15 27.28 -64.27 -7.45
N ARG A 16 26.84 -63.97 -8.68
CA ARG A 16 27.42 -62.84 -9.42
C ARG A 16 27.14 -61.55 -8.64
N GLN A 17 28.18 -60.80 -8.30
CA GLN A 17 28.01 -59.52 -7.62
C GLN A 17 27.35 -58.52 -8.57
N LEU A 18 26.24 -57.97 -8.10
CA LEU A 18 25.54 -56.88 -8.76
C LEU A 18 26.37 -55.60 -8.53
N ILE A 19 26.92 -55.01 -9.59
CA ILE A 19 27.76 -53.80 -9.46
C ILE A 19 26.89 -52.59 -9.11
N GLU A 20 25.68 -52.51 -9.68
CA GLU A 20 24.64 -51.55 -9.28
C GLU A 20 23.25 -52.07 -9.68
N ARG A 21 22.18 -51.58 -9.04
CA ARG A 21 20.80 -52.02 -9.30
C ARG A 21 20.01 -50.90 -9.97
N SER A 22 19.80 -50.96 -11.29
CA SER A 22 18.83 -50.07 -11.95
C SER A 22 17.40 -50.56 -11.69
N THR A 23 16.45 -49.62 -11.65
CA THR A 23 15.01 -49.91 -11.47
C THR A 23 14.33 -50.45 -12.73
N GLU A 24 14.97 -50.30 -13.90
CA GLU A 24 14.36 -50.61 -15.20
C GLU A 24 14.89 -51.89 -15.86
N GLY A 25 16.07 -52.38 -15.43
CA GLY A 25 16.66 -53.65 -15.85
C GLY A 25 17.40 -53.58 -17.18
N CYS A 26 18.70 -53.90 -17.17
CA CYS A 26 19.61 -53.65 -18.28
C CYS A 26 20.05 -54.94 -19.00
N LEU A 27 20.52 -54.78 -20.24
CA LEU A 27 21.42 -55.72 -20.93
C LEU A 27 22.87 -55.31 -20.65
N VAL A 28 23.69 -56.23 -20.16
CA VAL A 28 25.15 -56.06 -20.08
C VAL A 28 25.75 -56.79 -21.27
N GLN A 29 26.50 -56.09 -22.14
CA GLN A 29 26.96 -56.70 -23.41
C GLN A 29 28.48 -56.77 -23.58
N ASP A 30 29.26 -55.81 -23.06
CA ASP A 30 30.72 -55.78 -23.20
C ASP A 30 31.39 -55.47 -21.84
N PHE A 31 32.32 -56.32 -21.41
CA PHE A 31 33.28 -56.06 -20.32
C PHE A 31 34.60 -56.78 -20.61
N TYR A 32 35.69 -56.39 -19.94
CA TYR A 32 36.99 -57.05 -20.08
C TYR A 32 37.45 -57.60 -18.72
N VAL A 33 38.12 -58.75 -18.76
CA VAL A 33 38.76 -59.36 -17.59
C VAL A 33 40.20 -59.65 -17.96
N SER A 34 41.15 -59.06 -17.23
CA SER A 34 42.59 -59.24 -17.46
C SER A 34 43.04 -59.04 -18.92
N GLY A 35 42.39 -58.11 -19.63
CA GLY A 35 42.69 -57.75 -21.02
C GLY A 35 41.89 -58.49 -22.10
N GLU A 36 41.15 -59.55 -21.77
CA GLU A 36 40.32 -60.27 -22.73
C GLU A 36 38.90 -59.70 -22.83
N LYS A 37 38.42 -59.45 -24.06
CA LYS A 37 37.04 -59.00 -24.30
C LYS A 37 36.05 -60.14 -24.06
N ARG A 38 35.02 -59.90 -23.24
CA ARG A 38 33.89 -60.81 -23.02
C ARG A 38 32.60 -60.14 -23.50
N THR A 39 31.84 -60.84 -24.34
CA THR A 39 30.72 -60.29 -25.12
C THR A 39 29.44 -61.10 -24.96
N ASP A 40 29.12 -61.54 -23.75
CA ASP A 40 27.94 -62.37 -23.46
C ASP A 40 26.75 -61.48 -23.06
N PRO A 41 25.80 -61.14 -23.97
CA PRO A 41 24.62 -60.38 -23.60
C PRO A 41 23.73 -61.19 -22.66
N PHE A 42 23.49 -60.69 -21.44
CA PHE A 42 22.48 -61.26 -20.55
C PHE A 42 21.52 -60.18 -20.04
N LEU A 43 20.23 -60.54 -20.02
CA LEU A 43 19.11 -59.69 -19.66
C LEU A 43 18.90 -59.73 -18.14
N ILE A 44 19.13 -58.61 -17.44
CA ILE A 44 18.86 -58.48 -15.99
C ILE A 44 17.36 -58.26 -15.79
N MET A 45 16.59 -59.35 -15.90
CA MET A 45 15.18 -59.39 -15.52
C MET A 45 15.05 -59.58 -14.00
N GLY A 46 14.12 -58.87 -13.39
CA GLY A 46 13.74 -59.10 -12.00
C GLY A 46 13.23 -60.53 -11.81
N ASN A 47 13.98 -61.33 -11.06
CA ASN A 47 13.70 -62.71 -10.64
C ASN A 47 13.23 -63.69 -11.74
N LYS A 48 14.16 -64.59 -12.14
CA LYS A 48 14.01 -65.76 -13.04
C LYS A 48 14.11 -65.40 -14.54
N SER A 49 14.97 -66.02 -15.36
CA SER A 49 16.08 -66.95 -15.10
C SER A 49 17.11 -66.80 -16.22
N VAL A 50 18.40 -66.66 -15.89
CA VAL A 50 19.50 -66.73 -16.87
C VAL A 50 20.04 -68.16 -16.87
N ILE A 51 20.21 -68.78 -18.04
CA ILE A 51 20.87 -70.09 -18.15
C ILE A 51 22.36 -69.88 -17.84
N PRO A 52 22.92 -70.51 -16.80
CA PRO A 52 24.28 -70.24 -16.38
C PRO A 52 25.29 -71.00 -17.25
N VAL A 53 26.10 -70.28 -18.02
CA VAL A 53 27.40 -70.80 -18.46
C VAL A 53 28.37 -70.62 -17.29
N SER A 54 28.87 -71.73 -16.75
CA SER A 54 29.73 -71.76 -15.56
C SER A 54 31.14 -71.26 -15.86
N PHE A 55 31.57 -70.23 -15.15
CA PHE A 55 32.97 -69.78 -15.10
C PHE A 55 33.31 -69.33 -13.68
N ASP A 56 34.43 -69.81 -13.14
CA ASP A 56 34.96 -69.40 -11.85
C ASP A 56 35.71 -68.06 -11.97
N TYR A 57 35.01 -66.95 -11.72
CA TYR A 57 35.54 -65.58 -11.74
C TYR A 57 35.61 -64.95 -10.34
N GLU A 58 35.90 -65.72 -9.28
CA GLU A 58 35.73 -65.25 -7.88
C GLU A 58 36.60 -64.03 -7.47
N LEU A 59 37.69 -63.70 -8.16
CA LEU A 59 38.66 -62.70 -7.68
C LEU A 59 39.32 -61.77 -8.73
N LEU A 60 38.92 -61.83 -10.00
CA LEU A 60 39.55 -60.95 -11.01
C LEU A 60 38.86 -59.59 -11.06
N PRO A 61 39.60 -58.47 -10.87
CA PRO A 61 39.04 -57.14 -11.07
C PRO A 61 38.52 -56.97 -12.50
N ILE A 62 37.41 -56.26 -12.65
CA ILE A 62 36.97 -55.78 -13.95
C ILE A 62 37.95 -54.70 -14.40
N ASP A 63 38.39 -54.80 -15.63
CA ASP A 63 39.27 -53.83 -16.28
C ASP A 63 38.63 -53.39 -17.61
N GLY A 64 39.05 -52.26 -18.14
CA GLY A 64 38.59 -51.77 -19.44
C GLY A 64 37.14 -51.28 -19.45
N LEU A 65 36.51 -51.32 -20.63
CA LEU A 65 35.28 -50.59 -20.93
C LEU A 65 34.04 -51.47 -20.70
N LEU A 66 33.26 -51.16 -19.67
CA LEU A 66 31.92 -51.72 -19.43
C LEU A 66 30.88 -50.90 -20.20
N THR A 67 29.96 -51.57 -20.92
CA THR A 67 28.80 -50.92 -21.54
C THR A 67 27.48 -51.57 -21.12
N LEU A 68 26.57 -50.75 -20.60
CA LEU A 68 25.20 -51.09 -20.23
C LEU A 68 24.22 -50.58 -21.29
N TYR A 69 23.11 -51.30 -21.46
CA TYR A 69 22.08 -51.05 -22.46
C TYR A 69 20.68 -51.22 -21.84
N TYR A 70 19.72 -50.42 -22.28
CA TYR A 70 18.30 -50.61 -21.98
C TYR A 70 17.78 -51.94 -22.57
N LYS A 71 16.62 -52.42 -22.10
CA LYS A 71 15.93 -53.60 -22.68
C LYS A 71 15.63 -53.48 -24.18
N THR A 72 15.55 -52.26 -24.71
CA THR A 72 15.36 -51.96 -26.13
C THR A 72 16.60 -52.24 -26.97
N GLY A 73 17.77 -52.50 -26.36
CA GLY A 73 19.06 -52.54 -27.04
C GLY A 73 19.68 -51.16 -27.28
N ALA A 74 19.03 -50.07 -26.87
CA ALA A 74 19.63 -48.75 -26.84
C ALA A 74 20.72 -48.68 -25.76
N LYS A 75 21.79 -47.93 -26.00
CA LYS A 75 22.88 -47.74 -25.04
C LYS A 75 22.40 -46.93 -23.83
N GLU A 76 22.82 -47.29 -22.64
CA GLU A 76 22.41 -46.64 -21.37
C GLU A 76 23.61 -45.99 -20.69
N GLN A 77 24.70 -46.74 -20.47
CA GLN A 77 25.86 -46.24 -19.73
C GLN A 77 27.19 -46.80 -20.24
N GLN A 78 28.12 -45.86 -20.42
CA GLN A 78 29.55 -45.96 -20.72
C GLN A 78 30.44 -45.87 -19.47
N VAL A 79 31.26 -46.85 -19.08
CA VAL A 79 32.25 -46.61 -18.00
C VAL A 79 33.53 -47.42 -18.15
N ASN A 80 34.67 -46.82 -17.84
CA ASN A 80 35.97 -47.50 -17.76
C ASN A 80 36.26 -47.99 -16.34
N TYR A 81 36.89 -49.15 -16.22
CA TYR A 81 37.41 -49.73 -14.99
C TYR A 81 38.92 -49.97 -15.05
N GLN A 82 39.57 -49.83 -13.90
CA GLN A 82 40.94 -50.27 -13.66
C GLN A 82 41.01 -50.88 -12.26
N ALA A 83 41.56 -52.09 -12.14
CA ALA A 83 41.62 -52.85 -10.90
C ALA A 83 40.25 -52.95 -10.16
N GLY A 84 39.15 -53.07 -10.92
CA GLY A 84 37.79 -53.21 -10.38
C GLY A 84 37.16 -51.91 -9.86
N LYS A 85 37.87 -50.77 -9.96
CA LYS A 85 37.34 -49.43 -9.67
C LYS A 85 37.01 -48.70 -10.96
N ARG A 86 35.95 -47.87 -10.96
CA ARG A 86 35.66 -46.94 -12.06
C ARG A 86 36.82 -45.97 -12.18
N ASN A 87 37.51 -45.98 -13.32
CA ASN A 87 38.69 -45.17 -13.56
C ASN A 87 38.77 -44.87 -15.08
N GLY A 88 38.66 -43.60 -15.46
CA GLY A 88 38.54 -43.16 -16.85
C GLY A 88 37.21 -42.47 -17.16
N GLN A 89 36.95 -42.31 -18.47
CA GLN A 89 35.76 -41.64 -18.99
C GLN A 89 34.47 -42.40 -18.65
N TRP A 90 33.43 -41.63 -18.30
CA TRP A 90 32.06 -42.07 -18.06
C TRP A 90 31.11 -41.30 -18.98
N ASN A 91 30.09 -41.98 -19.50
CA ASN A 91 29.05 -41.40 -20.34
C ASN A 91 27.71 -42.07 -20.01
N SER A 92 26.59 -41.38 -20.19
CA SER A 92 25.26 -41.99 -20.18
C SER A 92 24.39 -41.46 -21.31
N TRP A 93 23.34 -42.20 -21.64
CA TRP A 93 22.38 -41.88 -22.71
C TRP A 93 20.94 -42.14 -22.26
N TYR A 94 20.02 -41.33 -22.75
CA TYR A 94 18.59 -41.59 -22.64
C TYR A 94 18.15 -42.73 -23.58
N ILE A 95 16.97 -43.30 -23.35
CA ILE A 95 16.48 -44.48 -24.10
C ILE A 95 16.32 -44.23 -25.62
N HIS A 96 16.18 -42.97 -26.04
CA HIS A 96 16.13 -42.52 -27.43
C HIS A 96 17.53 -42.25 -28.04
N GLY A 97 18.62 -42.49 -27.29
CA GLY A 97 20.00 -42.40 -27.78
C GLY A 97 20.68 -41.03 -27.61
N GLN A 98 19.96 -40.00 -27.19
CA GLN A 98 20.54 -38.70 -26.80
C GLN A 98 21.47 -38.87 -25.59
N LYS A 99 22.55 -38.08 -25.53
CA LYS A 99 23.47 -38.10 -24.39
C LYS A 99 22.78 -37.54 -23.15
N ALA A 100 22.84 -38.26 -22.04
CA ALA A 100 22.27 -37.87 -20.75
C ALA A 100 23.33 -37.31 -19.79
N GLY A 101 24.60 -37.69 -19.97
CA GLY A 101 25.70 -37.13 -19.18
C GLY A 101 27.08 -37.62 -19.60
N GLU A 102 28.09 -36.95 -19.06
CA GLU A 102 29.50 -37.31 -19.18
C GLU A 102 30.30 -36.86 -17.95
N GLY A 103 31.48 -37.45 -17.77
CA GLY A 103 32.44 -37.05 -16.75
C GLY A 103 33.59 -38.04 -16.62
N TYR A 104 34.45 -37.84 -15.64
CA TYR A 104 35.60 -38.72 -15.39
C TYR A 104 35.55 -39.29 -13.98
N PHE A 105 35.80 -40.59 -13.84
CA PHE A 105 36.06 -41.24 -12.56
C PHE A 105 37.55 -41.45 -12.35
N LEU A 106 38.03 -41.21 -11.13
CA LEU A 106 39.34 -41.64 -10.66
C LEU A 106 39.11 -42.53 -9.43
N ASP A 107 39.45 -43.82 -9.51
CA ASP A 107 39.34 -44.78 -8.41
C ASP A 107 37.97 -44.82 -7.68
N ASN A 108 36.87 -44.81 -8.45
CA ASN A 108 35.46 -44.68 -8.05
C ASN A 108 34.94 -43.28 -7.70
N HIS A 109 35.83 -42.31 -7.51
CA HIS A 109 35.48 -40.93 -7.17
C HIS A 109 35.26 -40.09 -8.43
N LYS A 110 34.23 -39.24 -8.44
CA LYS A 110 34.04 -38.26 -9.52
C LYS A 110 35.18 -37.24 -9.50
N GLN A 111 35.76 -36.96 -10.66
CA GLN A 111 36.88 -36.03 -10.80
C GLN A 111 36.68 -35.15 -12.05
N GLY A 112 37.12 -33.89 -11.97
CA GLY A 112 37.08 -32.94 -13.07
C GLY A 112 35.67 -32.49 -13.45
N CYS A 113 35.51 -32.04 -14.69
CA CYS A 113 34.23 -31.59 -15.24
C CYS A 113 33.26 -32.77 -15.47
N TRP A 114 32.02 -32.58 -15.01
CA TRP A 114 30.89 -33.48 -15.22
C TRP A 114 29.74 -32.70 -15.83
N ARG A 115 29.11 -33.24 -16.88
CA ARG A 115 27.91 -32.67 -17.51
C ARG A 115 26.72 -33.60 -17.38
N LYS A 116 25.54 -33.02 -17.18
CA LYS A 116 24.24 -33.70 -17.22
C LYS A 116 23.30 -32.91 -18.13
N TYR A 117 22.86 -33.53 -19.21
CA TYR A 117 22.01 -32.92 -20.24
C TYR A 117 20.54 -33.16 -19.94
N TRP A 118 19.65 -32.27 -20.38
CA TRP A 118 18.21 -32.45 -20.26
C TRP A 118 17.69 -33.48 -21.27
N PRO A 119 16.58 -34.18 -20.98
CA PRO A 119 16.05 -35.20 -21.90
C PRO A 119 15.41 -34.56 -23.15
N ASP A 120 14.85 -33.36 -23.02
CA ASP A 120 14.04 -32.71 -24.05
C ASP A 120 14.82 -31.67 -24.90
N ASP A 121 16.00 -31.23 -24.44
CA ASP A 121 16.95 -30.40 -25.21
C ASP A 121 18.40 -30.86 -24.97
N GLU A 122 19.17 -31.01 -26.05
CA GLU A 122 20.59 -31.36 -26.01
C GLU A 122 21.50 -30.16 -25.72
N ASN A 123 21.00 -28.93 -25.88
CA ASN A 123 21.74 -27.69 -25.63
C ASN A 123 21.61 -27.22 -24.17
N SER A 124 20.63 -27.72 -23.42
CA SER A 124 20.49 -27.51 -21.98
C SER A 124 21.22 -28.57 -21.15
N TYR A 125 22.08 -28.12 -20.23
CA TYR A 125 22.84 -28.99 -19.32
C TYR A 125 23.36 -28.26 -18.09
N ILE A 126 23.61 -29.02 -17.02
CA ILE A 126 24.44 -28.56 -15.90
C ILE A 126 25.86 -29.09 -16.07
N GLU A 127 26.83 -28.18 -15.96
CA GLU A 127 28.25 -28.47 -15.82
C GLU A 127 28.66 -28.30 -14.35
N SER A 128 29.48 -29.21 -13.81
CA SER A 128 29.94 -29.14 -12.42
C SER A 128 31.30 -29.80 -12.26
N HIS A 129 32.21 -29.14 -11.56
CA HIS A 129 33.51 -29.71 -11.22
C HIS A 129 33.46 -30.55 -9.94
N TYR A 130 34.19 -31.66 -9.96
CA TYR A 130 34.36 -32.56 -8.82
C TYR A 130 35.83 -32.77 -8.50
N GLN A 131 36.14 -32.87 -7.20
CA GLN A 131 37.44 -33.27 -6.67
C GLN A 131 37.23 -34.33 -5.59
N GLU A 132 37.86 -35.49 -5.75
CA GLU A 132 37.75 -36.63 -4.82
C GLU A 132 36.29 -37.09 -4.56
N GLY A 133 35.40 -36.86 -5.53
CA GLY A 133 33.97 -37.19 -5.44
C GLY A 133 33.09 -36.09 -4.86
N TRP A 134 33.66 -35.02 -4.31
CA TRP A 134 32.93 -33.85 -3.82
C TRP A 134 32.81 -32.79 -4.90
N LEU A 135 31.69 -32.04 -4.92
CA LEU A 135 31.54 -30.87 -5.77
C LEU A 135 32.53 -29.78 -5.34
N HIS A 136 33.47 -29.43 -6.22
CA HIS A 136 34.53 -28.47 -5.92
C HIS A 136 35.03 -27.83 -7.23
N GLY A 137 35.00 -26.50 -7.31
CA GLY A 137 35.32 -25.71 -8.50
C GLY A 137 34.07 -25.17 -9.21
N GLU A 138 34.20 -24.91 -10.52
CA GLU A 138 33.16 -24.27 -11.33
C GLU A 138 31.86 -25.08 -11.41
N HIS A 139 30.73 -24.36 -11.42
CA HIS A 139 29.39 -24.86 -11.62
C HIS A 139 28.64 -23.93 -12.58
N LYS A 140 28.03 -24.48 -13.63
CA LYS A 140 27.29 -23.70 -14.64
C LYS A 140 25.99 -24.40 -15.01
N VAL A 141 24.97 -23.61 -15.33
CA VAL A 141 23.70 -24.05 -15.91
C VAL A 141 23.58 -23.41 -17.29
N ILE A 142 23.51 -24.25 -18.32
CA ILE A 142 23.22 -23.86 -19.69
C ILE A 142 21.78 -24.28 -19.99
N ASP A 143 21.01 -23.40 -20.62
CA ASP A 143 19.63 -23.67 -21.05
C ASP A 143 19.42 -23.11 -22.46
N GLU A 144 18.87 -23.92 -23.38
CA GLU A 144 18.79 -23.61 -24.82
C GLU A 144 20.12 -23.11 -25.44
N GLY A 145 21.26 -23.61 -24.93
CA GLY A 145 22.60 -23.20 -25.34
C GLY A 145 23.09 -21.86 -24.75
N ARG A 146 22.31 -21.21 -23.88
CA ARG A 146 22.64 -19.93 -23.22
C ARG A 146 23.11 -20.17 -21.79
N LEU A 147 24.10 -19.43 -21.33
CA LEU A 147 24.50 -19.45 -19.92
C LEU A 147 23.41 -18.78 -19.07
N VAL A 148 22.77 -19.51 -18.17
CA VAL A 148 21.71 -19.00 -17.27
C VAL A 148 22.24 -18.74 -15.86
N LEU A 149 23.20 -19.55 -15.41
CA LEU A 149 23.83 -19.41 -14.09
C LEU A 149 25.27 -19.89 -14.12
N GLU A 150 26.15 -19.22 -13.38
CA GLU A 150 27.48 -19.72 -13.03
C GLU A 150 27.86 -19.39 -11.58
N GLY A 151 28.83 -20.12 -11.05
CA GLY A 151 29.49 -19.83 -9.78
C GLY A 151 30.51 -20.91 -9.43
N ALA A 152 30.98 -20.89 -8.18
CA ALA A 152 31.85 -21.93 -7.65
C ALA A 152 31.22 -22.67 -6.46
N LEU A 153 31.50 -23.96 -6.38
CA LEU A 153 31.19 -24.82 -5.23
C LEU A 153 32.49 -25.15 -4.49
N GLU A 154 32.44 -25.16 -3.16
CA GLU A 154 33.50 -25.66 -2.30
C GLU A 154 32.91 -26.72 -1.37
N GLN A 155 33.30 -27.99 -1.57
CA GLN A 155 32.79 -29.14 -0.83
C GLN A 155 31.25 -29.26 -0.88
N GLY A 156 30.65 -28.90 -2.02
CA GLY A 156 29.21 -28.89 -2.24
C GLY A 156 28.46 -27.65 -1.74
N MET A 157 29.12 -26.72 -1.05
CA MET A 157 28.53 -25.44 -0.62
C MET A 157 28.84 -24.34 -1.65
N ARG A 158 27.96 -23.34 -1.79
CA ARG A 158 28.25 -22.15 -2.62
C ARG A 158 29.43 -21.37 -2.05
N ALA A 159 30.35 -20.98 -2.92
CA ALA A 159 31.50 -20.15 -2.57
C ALA A 159 31.80 -19.14 -3.68
N GLY A 160 32.35 -17.98 -3.30
CA GLY A 160 32.70 -16.92 -4.23
C GLY A 160 31.48 -16.27 -4.90
N VAL A 161 31.68 -15.74 -6.09
CA VAL A 161 30.65 -15.04 -6.85
C VAL A 161 29.77 -16.05 -7.60
N TRP A 162 28.46 -15.87 -7.49
CA TRP A 162 27.44 -16.57 -8.26
C TRP A 162 26.68 -15.55 -9.10
N SER A 163 26.66 -15.74 -10.41
CA SER A 163 25.95 -14.87 -11.35
C SER A 163 24.83 -15.64 -12.04
N SER A 164 23.67 -15.00 -12.22
CA SER A 164 22.62 -15.44 -13.13
C SER A 164 22.45 -14.45 -14.27
N TYR A 165 21.86 -14.90 -15.36
CA TYR A 165 21.78 -14.18 -16.62
C TYR A 165 20.35 -14.16 -17.17
N TYR A 166 20.02 -13.12 -17.92
CA TYR A 166 18.81 -13.01 -18.74
C TYR A 166 18.99 -13.73 -20.08
N GLU A 167 17.88 -13.97 -20.79
CA GLU A 167 17.89 -14.56 -22.13
C GLU A 167 18.74 -13.77 -23.15
N ASN A 168 18.86 -12.46 -22.95
CA ASN A 168 19.69 -11.57 -23.78
C ASN A 168 21.21 -11.64 -23.46
N GLY A 169 21.61 -12.48 -22.50
CA GLY A 169 23.00 -12.68 -22.08
C GLY A 169 23.55 -11.64 -21.10
N GLN A 170 22.76 -10.64 -20.69
CA GLN A 170 23.14 -9.73 -19.62
C GLN A 170 22.98 -10.38 -18.24
N LYS A 171 23.76 -9.95 -17.24
CA LYS A 171 23.59 -10.41 -15.86
C LYS A 171 22.23 -9.96 -15.32
N SER A 172 21.52 -10.85 -14.63
CA SER A 172 20.27 -10.56 -13.90
C SER A 172 20.49 -10.46 -12.39
N THR A 173 21.43 -11.23 -11.83
CA THR A 173 21.78 -11.19 -10.41
C THR A 173 23.23 -11.60 -10.19
N GLU A 174 23.88 -11.02 -9.20
CA GLU A 174 25.20 -11.39 -8.69
C GLU A 174 25.14 -11.46 -7.18
N LYS A 175 25.61 -12.57 -6.62
CA LYS A 175 25.62 -12.87 -5.18
C LYS A 175 26.98 -13.37 -4.76
N HIS A 176 27.52 -12.85 -3.67
CA HIS A 176 28.72 -13.41 -3.05
C HIS A 176 28.33 -14.42 -1.96
N TYR A 177 29.04 -15.55 -1.92
CA TYR A 177 28.84 -16.60 -0.92
C TYR A 177 30.14 -16.97 -0.20
N GLN A 178 30.04 -17.25 1.09
CA GLN A 178 31.10 -17.91 1.87
C GLN A 178 30.50 -19.12 2.61
N LYS A 179 31.02 -20.32 2.34
CA LYS A 179 30.57 -21.60 2.96
C LYS A 179 29.05 -21.82 2.86
N GLY A 180 28.43 -21.43 1.75
CA GLY A 180 27.00 -21.59 1.48
C GLY A 180 26.09 -20.47 2.00
N LEU A 181 26.60 -19.55 2.82
CA LEU A 181 25.86 -18.35 3.28
C LEU A 181 26.16 -17.15 2.36
N GLU A 182 25.20 -16.23 2.23
CA GLU A 182 25.41 -14.98 1.48
C GLU A 182 26.30 -14.04 2.29
N GLU A 183 27.44 -13.65 1.72
CA GLU A 183 28.50 -12.90 2.40
C GLU A 183 29.22 -12.04 1.36
N GLY A 184 29.04 -10.73 1.42
CA GLY A 184 29.58 -9.79 0.45
C GLY A 184 28.51 -9.07 -0.36
N ILE A 185 28.88 -8.69 -1.59
CA ILE A 185 28.05 -7.88 -2.48
C ILE A 185 26.85 -8.67 -3.02
N PHE A 186 25.71 -8.01 -3.08
CA PHE A 186 24.51 -8.42 -3.81
C PHE A 186 24.14 -7.34 -4.82
N ILE A 187 23.94 -7.71 -6.08
CA ILE A 187 23.45 -6.81 -7.14
C ILE A 187 22.41 -7.53 -7.99
N THR A 188 21.33 -6.85 -8.37
CA THR A 188 20.47 -7.22 -9.48
C THR A 188 20.48 -6.14 -10.55
N TRP A 189 20.16 -6.52 -11.78
CA TRP A 189 20.03 -5.61 -12.92
C TRP A 189 18.69 -5.81 -13.60
N TYR A 190 18.24 -4.80 -14.35
CA TYR A 190 17.18 -4.92 -15.34
C TYR A 190 17.69 -5.55 -16.63
N GLU A 191 16.79 -6.02 -17.50
CA GLU A 191 17.15 -6.52 -18.85
C GLU A 191 17.81 -5.47 -19.76
N THR A 192 17.71 -4.19 -19.40
CA THR A 192 18.40 -3.07 -20.04
C THR A 192 19.88 -2.93 -19.62
N GLY A 193 20.29 -3.61 -18.53
CA GLY A 193 21.66 -3.62 -18.01
C GLY A 193 21.92 -2.56 -16.93
N ASN A 194 20.94 -1.71 -16.64
CA ASN A 194 20.98 -0.82 -15.48
C ASN A 194 20.77 -1.63 -14.19
N LYS A 195 21.40 -1.20 -13.09
CA LYS A 195 21.16 -1.83 -11.78
C LYS A 195 19.71 -1.68 -11.38
N CYS A 196 19.18 -2.66 -10.65
CA CYS A 196 17.85 -2.65 -10.06
C CYS A 196 17.95 -2.55 -8.53
N ILE A 197 18.79 -3.38 -7.92
CA ILE A 197 19.10 -3.35 -6.48
C ILE A 197 20.61 -3.54 -6.30
N GLU A 198 21.24 -2.83 -5.38
CA GLU A 198 22.54 -3.20 -4.82
C GLU A 198 22.52 -3.17 -3.29
N GLY A 199 23.35 -4.01 -2.67
CA GLY A 199 23.48 -4.09 -1.23
C GLY A 199 24.60 -5.02 -0.79
N TYR A 200 24.67 -5.26 0.51
CA TYR A 200 25.66 -6.13 1.12
C TYR A 200 25.00 -7.07 2.14
N PHE A 201 25.48 -8.31 2.19
CA PHE A 201 25.12 -9.33 3.17
C PHE A 201 26.32 -9.65 4.07
N HIS A 202 26.06 -9.87 5.36
CA HIS A 202 27.02 -10.43 6.30
C HIS A 202 26.36 -11.58 7.07
N GLU A 203 27.01 -12.73 7.12
CA GLU A 203 26.51 -13.99 7.72
C GLU A 203 25.11 -14.43 7.23
N GLY A 204 24.70 -13.99 6.03
CA GLY A 204 23.38 -14.23 5.44
C GLY A 204 22.31 -13.17 5.74
N GLU A 205 22.63 -12.15 6.55
CA GLU A 205 21.73 -11.06 6.93
C GLU A 205 22.08 -9.75 6.19
N ARG A 206 21.11 -8.88 5.91
CA ARG A 206 21.39 -7.60 5.23
C ARG A 206 22.13 -6.62 6.15
N GLU A 207 23.23 -6.07 5.66
CA GLU A 207 24.13 -5.19 6.43
C GLU A 207 24.55 -3.98 5.57
N GLY A 208 24.64 -2.80 6.17
CA GLY A 208 25.04 -1.57 5.49
C GLY A 208 23.98 -1.03 4.51
N TRP A 209 24.44 -0.26 3.52
CA TRP A 209 23.56 0.42 2.57
C TRP A 209 22.98 -0.52 1.52
N TRP A 210 21.66 -0.45 1.37
CA TRP A 210 20.88 -1.06 0.32
C TRP A 210 20.23 0.03 -0.53
N VAL A 211 20.36 -0.06 -1.85
CA VAL A 211 19.89 0.94 -2.81
C VAL A 211 19.06 0.24 -3.88
N THR A 212 17.86 0.76 -4.16
CA THR A 212 17.09 0.40 -5.37
C THR A 212 17.16 1.53 -6.38
N TYR A 213 17.02 1.17 -7.65
CA TYR A 213 17.15 2.07 -8.79
C TYR A 213 15.94 1.90 -9.70
N TYR A 214 15.54 3.00 -10.34
CA TYR A 214 14.66 2.94 -11.49
C TYR A 214 15.38 2.35 -12.71
N GLU A 215 14.62 1.85 -13.68
CA GLU A 215 15.18 1.28 -14.92
C GLU A 215 15.98 2.31 -15.74
N ASN A 216 15.75 3.62 -15.54
CA ASN A 216 16.55 4.69 -16.12
C ASN A 216 17.95 4.87 -15.48
N GLY A 217 18.28 4.09 -14.44
CA GLY A 217 19.56 4.10 -13.72
C GLY A 217 19.65 5.13 -12.58
N GLN A 218 18.62 5.94 -12.34
CA GLN A 218 18.56 6.82 -11.17
C GLN A 218 18.18 6.04 -9.90
N LYS A 219 18.58 6.54 -8.73
CA LYS A 219 18.17 5.94 -7.45
C LYS A 219 16.66 6.12 -7.24
N GLU A 220 15.98 5.06 -6.85
CA GLU A 220 14.60 5.09 -6.36
C GLU A 220 14.60 5.26 -4.84
N GLN A 221 15.37 4.43 -4.13
CA GLN A 221 15.42 4.39 -2.67
C GLN A 221 16.83 4.01 -2.19
N GLN A 222 17.23 4.51 -1.02
CA GLN A 222 18.32 3.92 -0.24
C GLN A 222 18.00 3.90 1.26
N GLN A 223 18.48 2.85 1.92
CA GLN A 223 18.34 2.67 3.35
C GLN A 223 19.53 1.87 3.89
N CYS A 224 19.91 2.08 5.14
CA CYS A 224 20.89 1.23 5.82
C CYS A 224 20.18 0.15 6.66
N TYR A 225 20.82 -1.01 6.76
CA TYR A 225 20.41 -2.16 7.54
C TYR A 225 21.54 -2.58 8.49
N VAL A 226 21.17 -3.08 9.66
CA VAL A 226 22.08 -3.80 10.55
C VAL A 226 21.39 -5.12 10.91
N ARG A 227 21.95 -6.25 10.48
CA ARG A 227 21.33 -7.59 10.67
C ARG A 227 19.85 -7.64 10.28
N ASP A 228 19.56 -7.31 9.02
CA ASP A 228 18.20 -7.22 8.45
C ASP A 228 17.26 -6.15 9.04
N ILE A 229 17.64 -5.48 10.14
CA ILE A 229 16.84 -4.44 10.80
C ILE A 229 17.15 -3.07 10.19
N SER A 230 16.11 -2.35 9.78
CA SER A 230 16.23 -0.97 9.26
C SER A 230 16.85 -0.03 10.30
N GLN A 231 17.95 0.64 9.96
CA GLN A 231 18.67 1.51 10.89
C GLN A 231 19.30 2.70 10.15
N GLY A 232 19.19 3.90 10.70
CA GLY A 232 19.78 5.09 10.11
C GLY A 232 18.88 5.80 9.09
N VAL A 233 19.49 6.60 8.22
CA VAL A 233 18.76 7.46 7.27
C VAL A 233 18.13 6.63 6.15
N TYR A 234 16.85 6.90 5.90
CA TYR A 234 16.10 6.47 4.73
C TYR A 234 15.95 7.64 3.76
N GLN A 235 16.13 7.40 2.46
CA GLN A 235 15.87 8.37 1.40
C GLN A 235 15.21 7.69 0.20
N ALA A 236 14.27 8.40 -0.45
CA ALA A 236 13.68 8.01 -1.72
C ALA A 236 13.56 9.22 -2.66
N TRP A 237 13.57 8.96 -3.95
CA TRP A 237 13.54 9.92 -5.04
C TRP A 237 12.48 9.55 -6.07
N TYR A 238 12.04 10.54 -6.83
CA TYR A 238 11.24 10.35 -8.03
C TYR A 238 12.14 9.92 -9.21
N GLU A 239 11.51 9.41 -10.27
CA GLU A 239 12.16 8.94 -11.51
C GLU A 239 12.89 10.05 -12.30
N ASP A 240 12.68 11.32 -11.96
CA ASP A 240 13.41 12.48 -12.48
C ASP A 240 14.65 12.83 -11.63
N GLY A 241 14.78 12.25 -10.44
CA GLY A 241 15.90 12.41 -9.51
C GLY A 241 15.63 13.43 -8.42
N GLU A 242 14.45 14.08 -8.43
CA GLU A 242 14.04 14.94 -7.32
C GLU A 242 13.76 14.10 -6.06
N LYS A 243 14.07 14.66 -4.90
CA LYS A 243 13.92 13.98 -3.61
C LYS A 243 12.43 13.83 -3.27
N GLN A 244 11.97 12.60 -3.08
CA GLN A 244 10.57 12.28 -2.77
C GLN A 244 10.33 12.17 -1.27
N THR A 245 11.22 11.51 -0.52
CA THR A 245 11.06 11.27 0.92
C THR A 245 12.41 11.15 1.61
N GLU A 246 12.51 11.60 2.85
CA GLU A 246 13.61 11.28 3.77
C GLU A 246 13.06 10.99 5.16
N GLY A 247 13.80 10.21 5.94
CA GLY A 247 13.52 10.00 7.35
C GLY A 247 14.63 9.22 8.02
N TYR A 248 14.35 8.74 9.22
CA TYR A 248 15.27 7.92 10.00
C TYR A 248 14.53 6.67 10.53
N TYR A 249 15.20 5.53 10.46
CA TYR A 249 14.79 4.28 11.10
C TYR A 249 15.66 3.99 12.32
N GLN A 250 15.04 3.52 13.39
CA GLN A 250 15.71 3.01 14.58
C GLN A 250 15.07 1.67 14.95
N GLN A 251 15.87 0.61 15.06
CA GLN A 251 15.39 -0.74 15.40
C GLN A 251 14.24 -1.25 14.50
N GLY A 252 14.24 -0.89 13.21
CA GLY A 252 13.20 -1.28 12.25
C GLY A 252 12.06 -0.27 12.10
N GLU A 253 11.90 0.65 13.05
CA GLU A 253 10.74 1.54 13.17
C GLU A 253 11.08 2.99 12.79
N ARG A 254 10.08 3.74 12.31
CA ARG A 254 10.25 5.17 11.99
C ARG A 254 10.51 5.95 13.27
N HIS A 255 11.54 6.80 13.27
CA HIS A 255 11.88 7.65 14.41
C HIS A 255 12.31 9.04 13.92
N GLY A 256 12.01 10.08 14.70
CA GLY A 256 12.27 11.47 14.38
C GLY A 256 11.46 12.01 13.18
N ALA A 257 11.98 13.08 12.56
CA ALA A 257 11.32 13.77 11.47
C ALA A 257 11.41 13.01 10.14
N TRP A 258 10.25 12.75 9.54
CA TRP A 258 10.05 12.16 8.22
C TRP A 258 9.45 13.20 7.28
N ARG A 259 10.18 13.55 6.21
CA ARG A 259 9.77 14.58 5.25
C ARG A 259 9.45 13.96 3.91
N SER A 260 8.38 14.42 3.28
CA SER A 260 8.07 14.15 1.88
C SER A 260 7.98 15.44 1.09
N TRP A 261 8.25 15.38 -0.22
CA TRP A 261 8.13 16.51 -1.14
C TRP A 261 7.23 16.15 -2.33
N TYR A 262 6.76 17.16 -3.04
CA TYR A 262 6.16 17.03 -4.38
C TYR A 262 7.25 17.05 -5.47
N ARG A 263 6.92 16.62 -6.69
CA ARG A 263 7.77 16.71 -7.93
C ARG A 263 8.06 18.15 -8.42
N ASN A 264 8.01 19.13 -7.53
CA ASN A 264 8.38 20.53 -7.79
C ASN A 264 9.29 21.05 -6.68
N GLY A 265 9.99 20.14 -5.99
CA GLY A 265 10.80 20.39 -4.80
C GLY A 265 10.07 20.95 -3.56
N LYS A 266 8.77 21.26 -3.58
CA LYS A 266 8.07 21.82 -2.41
C LYS A 266 7.79 20.73 -1.38
N LEU A 267 8.01 21.06 -0.10
CA LEU A 267 7.68 20.17 1.02
C LEU A 267 6.19 19.81 0.96
N LYS A 268 5.87 18.52 1.09
CA LYS A 268 4.53 17.94 1.06
C LYS A 268 4.04 17.59 2.45
N THR A 269 4.83 16.83 3.20
CA THR A 269 4.62 16.62 4.64
C THR A 269 5.94 16.67 5.40
N GLU A 270 5.84 16.99 6.69
CA GLU A 270 6.85 16.65 7.70
C GLU A 270 6.11 16.05 8.89
N ASP A 271 6.17 14.74 9.01
CA ASP A 271 5.57 13.95 10.08
C ASP A 271 6.67 13.57 11.08
N HIS A 272 6.40 13.65 12.38
CA HIS A 272 7.35 13.23 13.42
C HIS A 272 6.89 11.90 14.02
N TYR A 273 7.85 11.01 14.29
CA TYR A 273 7.60 9.65 14.79
C TYR A 273 8.46 9.32 16.01
N ASP A 274 7.91 8.54 16.93
CA ASP A 274 8.68 7.77 17.91
C ASP A 274 8.18 6.33 17.94
N ALA A 275 9.10 5.35 18.05
CA ALA A 275 8.82 3.91 17.95
C ALA A 275 7.80 3.53 16.83
N GLY A 276 7.93 4.13 15.64
CA GLY A 276 7.04 3.89 14.50
C GLY A 276 5.67 4.58 14.56
N VAL A 277 5.31 5.18 15.68
CA VAL A 277 4.03 5.86 15.94
C VAL A 277 4.19 7.37 15.75
N LYS A 278 3.16 8.09 15.28
CA LYS A 278 3.24 9.56 15.15
C LYS A 278 3.33 10.22 16.53
N HIS A 279 4.30 11.11 16.71
CA HIS A 279 4.51 11.85 17.95
C HIS A 279 5.07 13.24 17.65
N GLY A 280 4.57 14.27 18.32
CA GLY A 280 4.90 15.67 18.07
C GLY A 280 4.12 16.31 16.92
N PHE A 281 4.61 17.44 16.42
CA PHE A 281 3.96 18.19 15.34
C PHE A 281 4.15 17.52 13.98
N CYS A 282 3.05 17.06 13.38
CA CYS A 282 3.00 16.61 11.99
C CYS A 282 2.36 17.70 11.13
N GLN A 283 3.02 18.11 10.04
CA GLN A 283 2.54 19.16 9.12
C GLN A 283 2.38 18.65 7.68
N SER A 284 1.40 19.23 6.97
CA SER A 284 1.17 19.01 5.54
C SER A 284 1.01 20.34 4.80
N CYS A 285 1.55 20.44 3.59
CA CYS A 285 1.51 21.64 2.75
C CYS A 285 0.74 21.38 1.45
N HIS A 286 -0.07 22.34 0.99
CA HIS A 286 -0.78 22.24 -0.29
C HIS A 286 0.14 22.61 -1.48
N PRO A 287 0.15 21.85 -2.60
CA PRO A 287 1.20 21.95 -3.63
C PRO A 287 1.18 23.25 -4.44
N LEU A 288 0.01 23.88 -4.59
CA LEU A 288 -0.18 25.08 -5.42
C LEU A 288 -0.13 26.38 -4.60
N THR A 289 -0.64 26.37 -3.38
CA THR A 289 -0.86 27.59 -2.55
C THR A 289 0.17 27.77 -1.44
N GLU A 290 1.02 26.77 -1.17
CA GLU A 290 2.01 26.74 -0.08
C GLU A 290 1.43 26.89 1.35
N GLN A 291 0.10 26.88 1.48
CA GLN A 291 -0.63 26.84 2.74
C GLN A 291 -0.25 25.56 3.51
N ARG A 292 -0.14 25.69 4.84
CA ARG A 292 0.26 24.60 5.74
C ARG A 292 -0.81 24.34 6.79
N VAL A 293 -0.97 23.07 7.14
CA VAL A 293 -1.76 22.57 8.27
C VAL A 293 -0.81 21.79 9.18
N ALA A 294 -0.99 21.88 10.48
CA ALA A 294 -0.24 21.08 11.45
C ALA A 294 -1.18 20.51 12.52
N VAL A 295 -0.90 19.27 12.94
CA VAL A 295 -1.61 18.56 14.02
C VAL A 295 -0.56 18.03 14.97
N TYR A 296 -0.76 18.19 16.28
CA TYR A 296 0.10 17.59 17.30
C TYR A 296 -0.43 16.20 17.65
N PHE A 297 0.45 15.20 17.62
CA PHE A 297 0.15 13.83 18.02
C PHE A 297 0.88 13.48 19.32
N ASP A 298 0.18 12.82 20.25
CA ASP A 298 0.78 12.15 21.39
C ASP A 298 0.44 10.65 21.37
N GLU A 299 1.45 9.80 21.48
CA GLU A 299 1.37 8.34 21.28
C GLU A 299 0.44 7.89 20.11
N GLY A 300 0.47 8.63 18.98
CA GLY A 300 -0.33 8.35 17.78
C GLY A 300 -1.75 8.92 17.78
N THR A 301 -2.19 9.50 18.89
CA THR A 301 -3.49 10.15 19.05
C THR A 301 -3.36 11.67 18.80
N PRO A 302 -4.20 12.29 17.96
CA PRO A 302 -4.22 13.75 17.85
C PRO A 302 -4.72 14.37 19.16
N VAL A 303 -3.99 15.36 19.69
CA VAL A 303 -4.32 15.98 21.00
C VAL A 303 -5.50 16.97 20.86
N GLU A 304 -6.28 17.08 21.93
CA GLU A 304 -7.73 17.37 21.95
C GLU A 304 -8.19 18.76 21.45
N ASP A 305 -7.29 19.73 21.21
CA ASP A 305 -7.62 21.03 20.60
C ASP A 305 -7.46 20.97 19.06
N ILE A 306 -8.49 20.52 18.35
CA ILE A 306 -8.44 20.33 16.88
C ILE A 306 -9.14 21.48 16.16
N VAL A 307 -8.40 22.26 15.36
CA VAL A 307 -9.00 23.20 14.40
C VAL A 307 -9.09 22.53 13.03
N TRP A 308 -10.31 22.16 12.64
CA TRP A 308 -10.62 21.64 11.32
C TRP A 308 -10.74 22.79 10.30
N LEU A 309 -10.22 22.59 9.10
CA LEU A 309 -10.12 23.62 8.07
C LEU A 309 -10.57 23.06 6.72
N GLU A 310 -11.33 23.86 5.98
CA GLU A 310 -11.84 23.56 4.64
C GLU A 310 -11.54 24.72 3.69
N TRP A 311 -11.43 24.45 2.39
CA TRP A 311 -11.08 25.46 1.38
C TRP A 311 -12.00 25.37 0.16
N HIS A 312 -12.29 26.54 -0.43
CA HIS A 312 -12.91 26.64 -1.75
C HIS A 312 -11.93 26.19 -2.83
N GLU A 313 -12.45 25.80 -4.01
CA GLU A 313 -11.64 25.39 -5.17
C GLU A 313 -10.58 26.43 -5.59
N ASN A 314 -10.80 27.71 -5.24
CA ASN A 314 -9.87 28.81 -5.50
C ASN A 314 -8.77 29.01 -4.44
N GLY A 315 -8.69 28.13 -3.44
CA GLY A 315 -7.65 28.14 -2.40
C GLY A 315 -7.88 29.11 -1.23
N LYS A 316 -9.00 29.84 -1.20
CA LYS A 316 -9.41 30.59 0.02
C LYS A 316 -10.08 29.64 1.01
N ILE A 317 -9.92 29.95 2.30
CA ILE A 317 -10.61 29.22 3.36
C ILE A 317 -12.13 29.28 3.17
N ALA A 318 -12.81 28.17 3.40
CA ALA A 318 -14.26 28.02 3.35
C ALA A 318 -14.86 27.85 4.75
N LEU A 319 -14.19 27.05 5.60
CA LEU A 319 -14.59 26.79 6.98
C LEU A 319 -13.37 26.69 7.91
N GLU A 320 -13.52 27.23 9.11
CA GLU A 320 -12.66 27.03 10.29
C GLU A 320 -13.57 26.57 11.43
N ALA A 321 -13.37 25.35 11.90
CA ALA A 321 -14.23 24.66 12.86
C ALA A 321 -13.38 24.10 14.01
N PRO A 322 -13.35 24.74 15.18
CA PRO A 322 -12.72 24.17 16.36
C PRO A 322 -13.57 23.03 16.94
N TYR A 323 -12.87 22.04 17.48
CA TYR A 323 -13.41 20.92 18.24
C TYR A 323 -12.59 20.73 19.50
N VAL A 324 -13.28 20.35 20.58
CA VAL A 324 -12.69 19.91 21.87
C VAL A 324 -13.36 18.61 22.26
N ASP A 325 -12.60 17.60 22.65
CA ASP A 325 -13.08 16.24 22.99
C ASP A 325 -13.96 15.58 21.89
N GLY A 326 -13.77 15.99 20.64
CA GLY A 326 -14.56 15.54 19.48
C GLY A 326 -15.94 16.20 19.33
N LEU A 327 -16.29 17.18 20.17
CA LEU A 327 -17.49 18.01 20.07
C LEU A 327 -17.18 19.37 19.46
N GLU A 328 -18.16 19.98 18.78
CA GLU A 328 -18.05 21.33 18.23
C GLU A 328 -17.92 22.36 19.35
N GLU A 329 -16.89 23.21 19.29
CA GLU A 329 -16.59 24.18 20.36
C GLU A 329 -16.14 25.54 19.80
N GLY A 330 -16.43 26.61 20.53
CA GLY A 330 -16.03 27.97 20.15
C GLY A 330 -16.72 28.49 18.89
N TYR A 331 -16.02 29.32 18.12
CA TYR A 331 -16.61 29.97 16.94
C TYR A 331 -16.21 29.27 15.66
N TRP A 332 -17.18 28.59 15.05
CA TRP A 332 -17.08 28.17 13.66
C TRP A 332 -17.20 29.38 12.74
N ARG A 333 -16.31 29.49 11.76
CA ARG A 333 -16.23 30.63 10.83
C ARG A 333 -16.31 30.10 9.41
N LEU A 334 -17.27 30.61 8.66
CA LEU A 334 -17.47 30.28 7.25
C LEU A 334 -17.20 31.51 6.38
N TRP A 335 -16.69 31.28 5.18
CA TRP A 335 -16.43 32.32 4.19
C TRP A 335 -16.96 31.91 2.82
N TYR A 336 -17.35 32.89 2.02
CA TYR A 336 -17.65 32.71 0.61
C TYR A 336 -16.37 32.50 -0.22
N ASP A 337 -16.53 31.95 -1.42
CA ASP A 337 -15.50 31.88 -2.47
C ASP A 337 -14.78 33.23 -2.75
N ASN A 338 -15.44 34.36 -2.54
CA ASN A 338 -14.86 35.68 -2.70
C ASN A 338 -13.94 36.09 -1.52
N GLY A 339 -13.95 35.34 -0.42
CA GLY A 339 -13.16 35.57 0.80
C GLY A 339 -13.82 36.48 1.84
N GLN A 340 -15.03 36.98 1.58
CA GLN A 340 -15.85 37.63 2.60
C GLN A 340 -16.44 36.59 3.54
N LYS A 341 -16.77 37.00 4.78
CA LYS A 341 -17.46 36.13 5.73
C LYS A 341 -18.82 35.72 5.17
N ASP A 342 -19.16 34.47 5.39
CA ASP A 342 -20.50 33.91 5.17
C ASP A 342 -21.20 33.81 6.53
N GLN A 343 -20.64 33.06 7.48
CA GLN A 343 -21.27 32.81 8.78
C GLN A 343 -20.24 32.80 9.92
N ILE A 344 -20.70 33.13 11.13
CA ILE A 344 -20.03 32.87 12.39
C ILE A 344 -21.05 32.21 13.30
N ILE A 345 -20.79 30.95 13.66
CA ILE A 345 -21.69 30.09 14.41
C ILE A 345 -21.01 29.80 15.77
N PRO A 346 -21.65 30.17 16.91
CA PRO A 346 -21.08 29.96 18.22
C PRO A 346 -21.50 28.59 18.77
N TYR A 347 -20.58 27.65 18.85
CA TYR A 347 -20.77 26.36 19.48
C TYR A 347 -20.23 26.34 20.91
N HIS A 348 -20.87 25.54 21.76
CA HIS A 348 -20.34 25.11 23.05
C HIS A 348 -20.89 23.71 23.36
N GLU A 349 -20.02 22.76 23.71
CA GLU A 349 -20.38 21.35 23.97
C GLU A 349 -21.27 20.74 22.86
N GLY A 350 -21.00 21.06 21.59
CA GLY A 350 -21.74 20.54 20.43
C GLY A 350 -23.07 21.24 20.09
N CYS A 351 -23.49 22.26 20.85
CA CYS A 351 -24.75 22.99 20.61
C CYS A 351 -24.55 24.48 20.31
N PHE A 352 -25.49 25.15 19.63
CA PHE A 352 -25.40 26.60 19.42
C PHE A 352 -25.59 27.37 20.73
N HIS A 353 -24.55 28.07 21.17
CA HIS A 353 -24.52 28.81 22.44
C HIS A 353 -23.66 30.07 22.31
N GLY A 354 -24.30 31.24 22.30
CA GLY A 354 -23.61 32.54 22.19
C GLY A 354 -24.14 33.41 21.06
N ARG A 355 -23.36 34.42 20.63
CA ARG A 355 -23.77 35.38 19.61
C ARG A 355 -23.27 34.96 18.22
N GLY A 356 -24.19 34.63 17.32
CA GLY A 356 -23.90 34.23 15.94
C GLY A 356 -24.38 35.27 14.93
N ALA A 357 -23.82 35.24 13.71
CA ALA A 357 -24.21 36.11 12.62
C ALA A 357 -23.95 35.47 11.24
N CYS A 358 -24.70 35.90 10.23
CA CYS A 358 -24.41 35.63 8.82
C CYS A 358 -24.39 36.93 8.01
N TRP A 359 -23.74 36.86 6.85
CA TRP A 359 -23.49 37.98 5.94
C TRP A 359 -23.89 37.61 4.51
N TYR A 360 -24.35 38.60 3.77
CA TYR A 360 -24.52 38.49 2.32
C TYR A 360 -23.16 38.40 1.63
N LYS A 361 -23.13 37.82 0.42
CA LYS A 361 -21.96 37.73 -0.46
C LYS A 361 -21.40 39.09 -0.95
N ASN A 362 -22.00 40.20 -0.51
CA ASN A 362 -21.49 41.56 -0.71
C ASN A 362 -20.71 42.10 0.52
N GLY A 363 -20.78 41.40 1.67
CA GLY A 363 -20.10 41.74 2.92
C GLY A 363 -20.98 42.49 3.94
N GLN A 364 -22.21 42.87 3.58
CA GLN A 364 -23.20 43.37 4.53
C GLN A 364 -23.71 42.24 5.41
N LYS A 365 -24.02 42.56 6.67
CA LYS A 365 -24.64 41.61 7.59
C LYS A 365 -26.06 41.28 7.08
N GLU A 366 -26.46 40.02 7.19
CA GLU A 366 -27.82 39.56 6.87
C GLU A 366 -28.62 39.34 8.15
N ARG A 367 -28.05 38.63 9.12
CA ARG A 367 -28.68 38.29 10.40
C ARG A 367 -27.65 38.28 11.53
N GLU A 368 -28.08 38.61 12.73
CA GLU A 368 -27.32 38.41 13.96
C GLU A 368 -28.28 38.12 15.12
N GLY A 369 -27.91 37.19 15.97
CA GLY A 369 -28.74 36.76 17.08
C GLY A 369 -27.96 36.09 18.20
N GLN A 370 -28.62 35.91 19.33
CA GLN A 370 -28.13 35.10 20.44
C GLN A 370 -28.80 33.72 20.41
N TYR A 371 -27.99 32.68 20.61
CA TYR A 371 -28.39 31.29 20.70
C TYR A 371 -28.12 30.76 22.10
N TYR A 372 -28.98 29.87 22.57
CA TYR A 372 -28.80 29.12 23.80
C TYR A 372 -29.43 27.74 23.62
N GLN A 373 -28.60 26.69 23.62
CA GLN A 373 -29.02 25.30 23.40
C GLN A 373 -29.86 25.18 22.10
N ASP A 374 -29.21 25.47 20.98
CA ASP A 374 -29.72 25.40 19.60
C ASP A 374 -30.88 26.36 19.25
N SER A 375 -31.42 27.05 20.25
CA SER A 375 -32.60 27.92 20.14
C SER A 375 -32.21 29.39 20.16
N LEU A 376 -32.87 30.22 19.34
CA LEU A 376 -32.75 31.68 19.44
C LEU A 376 -33.28 32.14 20.80
N ASN A 377 -32.47 32.92 21.52
CA ASN A 377 -32.79 33.38 22.86
C ASN A 377 -32.14 34.75 23.12
N GLY A 378 -32.94 35.81 23.20
CA GLY A 378 -32.48 37.20 23.20
C GLY A 378 -32.87 37.95 21.93
N SER A 379 -32.24 39.11 21.69
CA SER A 379 -32.54 39.95 20.53
C SER A 379 -31.91 39.39 19.26
N VAL A 380 -32.69 39.40 18.18
CA VAL A 380 -32.28 39.00 16.84
C VAL A 380 -32.60 40.13 15.88
N GLN A 381 -31.63 40.45 15.03
CA GLN A 381 -31.71 41.50 14.02
C GLN A 381 -31.47 40.90 12.64
N TYR A 382 -32.17 41.47 11.66
CA TYR A 382 -32.09 41.14 10.24
C TYR A 382 -31.89 42.43 9.46
N TRP A 383 -31.13 42.37 8.38
CA TRP A 383 -30.81 43.51 7.51
C TRP A 383 -31.17 43.18 6.06
N TYR A 384 -31.29 44.22 5.23
CA TYR A 384 -31.35 44.09 3.78
C TYR A 384 -29.94 44.06 3.18
N GLU A 385 -29.80 43.61 1.92
CA GLU A 385 -28.53 43.63 1.19
C GLU A 385 -27.89 45.02 1.07
N ASN A 386 -28.69 46.09 1.18
CA ASN A 386 -28.21 47.48 1.18
C ASN A 386 -27.62 47.93 2.54
N GLY A 387 -27.67 47.09 3.57
CA GLY A 387 -27.18 47.36 4.93
C GLY A 387 -28.18 48.05 5.87
N GLN A 388 -29.39 48.38 5.42
CA GLN A 388 -30.45 48.89 6.29
C GLN A 388 -31.00 47.78 7.19
N LEU A 389 -31.37 48.13 8.41
CA LEU A 389 -32.05 47.22 9.33
C LEU A 389 -33.43 46.90 8.75
N LYS A 390 -33.77 45.61 8.67
CA LYS A 390 -35.02 45.08 8.11
C LYS A 390 -36.00 44.70 9.20
N THR A 391 -35.52 44.01 10.22
CA THR A 391 -36.36 43.51 11.32
C THR A 391 -35.54 43.39 12.60
N GLN A 392 -36.15 43.73 13.73
CA GLN A 392 -35.61 43.47 15.06
C GLN A 392 -36.72 42.89 15.93
N LEU A 393 -36.48 41.71 16.48
CA LEU A 393 -37.37 41.07 17.43
C LEU A 393 -36.58 40.41 18.56
N THR A 394 -37.30 39.92 19.57
CA THR A 394 -36.72 39.14 20.67
C THR A 394 -37.35 37.76 20.70
N TYR A 395 -36.54 36.74 20.95
CA TYR A 395 -36.96 35.36 21.13
C TYR A 395 -36.71 34.91 22.57
N GLU A 396 -37.54 34.00 23.06
CA GLU A 396 -37.33 33.24 24.30
C GLU A 396 -37.54 31.77 23.97
N HIS A 397 -36.47 30.96 24.08
CA HIS A 397 -36.46 29.54 23.69
C HIS A 397 -37.04 29.28 22.28
N GLY A 398 -36.61 30.06 21.29
CA GLY A 398 -37.04 29.93 19.89
C GLY A 398 -38.42 30.50 19.57
N ILE A 399 -39.12 31.10 20.53
CA ILE A 399 -40.47 31.65 20.36
C ILE A 399 -40.46 33.18 20.45
N GLU A 400 -41.18 33.89 19.55
CA GLU A 400 -41.20 35.35 19.53
C GLU A 400 -41.87 35.94 20.80
N LYS A 401 -41.23 36.99 21.35
CA LYS A 401 -41.61 37.65 22.59
C LYS A 401 -41.22 39.14 22.58
N GLY A 402 -42.08 40.00 23.10
CA GLY A 402 -41.80 41.42 23.24
C GLY A 402 -41.97 42.19 21.92
N PRO A 403 -41.36 43.38 21.77
CA PRO A 403 -41.52 44.18 20.56
C PRO A 403 -40.87 43.52 19.35
N CYS A 404 -41.56 43.66 18.21
CA CYS A 404 -41.05 43.39 16.87
C CYS A 404 -41.19 44.68 16.05
N LEU A 405 -40.07 45.13 15.51
CA LEU A 405 -39.92 46.32 14.68
C LEU A 405 -39.49 45.89 13.28
N GLU A 406 -40.14 46.45 12.26
CA GLU A 406 -39.86 46.22 10.85
C GLU A 406 -39.71 47.57 10.13
N TRP A 407 -38.82 47.63 9.15
CA TRP A 407 -38.50 48.83 8.38
C TRP A 407 -38.45 48.49 6.88
N TYR A 408 -38.80 49.46 6.05
CA TYR A 408 -38.62 49.42 4.60
C TYR A 408 -37.14 49.48 4.20
N GLU A 409 -36.83 49.11 2.95
CA GLU A 409 -35.47 49.24 2.39
C GLU A 409 -34.92 50.67 2.37
N SER A 410 -35.81 51.67 2.42
CA SER A 410 -35.48 53.09 2.57
C SER A 410 -35.04 53.48 3.99
N GLY A 411 -35.20 52.59 4.98
CA GLY A 411 -34.94 52.84 6.40
C GLY A 411 -36.10 53.48 7.15
N GLN A 412 -37.21 53.81 6.49
CA GLN A 412 -38.45 54.23 7.15
C GLN A 412 -39.05 53.05 7.91
N GLN A 413 -39.48 53.27 9.16
CA GLN A 413 -40.17 52.25 9.95
C GLN A 413 -41.48 51.86 9.27
N GLU A 414 -41.66 50.58 8.98
CA GLU A 414 -42.82 49.98 8.31
C GLU A 414 -43.86 49.56 9.35
N LYS A 415 -43.43 48.91 10.44
CA LYS A 415 -44.33 48.27 11.40
C LYS A 415 -43.71 48.11 12.80
N GLU A 416 -44.58 48.21 13.79
CA GLU A 416 -44.32 47.94 15.20
C GLU A 416 -45.48 47.13 15.77
N CYS A 417 -45.13 46.02 16.41
CA CYS A 417 -46.10 45.14 17.06
C CYS A 417 -45.45 44.41 18.24
N PHE A 418 -46.23 43.73 19.06
CA PHE A 418 -45.71 42.94 20.18
C PHE A 418 -46.13 41.47 20.05
N TYR A 419 -45.20 40.58 20.37
CA TYR A 419 -45.44 39.14 20.43
C TYR A 419 -45.45 38.64 21.87
N LYS A 420 -46.26 37.62 22.13
CA LYS A 420 -46.22 36.83 23.36
C LYS A 420 -46.51 35.39 23.02
N GLN A 421 -45.55 34.50 23.24
CA GLN A 421 -45.64 33.08 22.90
C GLN A 421 -45.94 32.88 21.39
N GLY A 422 -45.22 33.60 20.52
CA GLY A 422 -45.35 33.50 19.06
C GLY A 422 -46.62 34.09 18.48
N LYS A 423 -47.48 34.71 19.31
CA LYS A 423 -48.73 35.34 18.87
C LYS A 423 -48.68 36.84 19.06
N LEU A 424 -49.22 37.57 18.08
CA LEU A 424 -49.43 39.01 18.18
C LEU A 424 -50.34 39.36 19.36
N THR A 425 -49.98 40.38 20.11
CA THR A 425 -50.68 40.88 21.29
C THR A 425 -50.41 42.36 21.49
N GLY A 426 -51.29 43.09 22.18
CA GLY A 426 -51.07 44.51 22.47
C GLY A 426 -51.19 45.38 21.22
N SER A 427 -50.53 46.54 21.24
CA SER A 427 -50.61 47.54 20.18
C SER A 427 -49.96 47.07 18.88
N TYR A 428 -50.61 47.40 17.76
CA TYR A 428 -50.08 47.27 16.41
C TYR A 428 -50.09 48.65 15.75
N THR A 429 -49.02 49.03 15.08
CA THR A 429 -48.97 50.20 14.20
C THR A 429 -48.14 49.86 12.97
N SER A 430 -48.59 50.27 11.79
CA SER A 430 -47.80 50.31 10.58
C SER A 430 -47.89 51.68 9.92
N TRP A 431 -46.88 52.02 9.12
CA TRP A 431 -46.72 53.28 8.43
C TRP A 431 -46.54 53.02 6.93
N HIS A 432 -46.91 53.99 6.11
CA HIS A 432 -46.55 54.03 4.69
C HIS A 432 -45.07 54.42 4.55
N GLU A 433 -44.46 54.16 3.39
CA GLU A 433 -43.04 54.47 3.16
C GLU A 433 -42.70 55.97 3.24
N ASN A 434 -43.70 56.85 3.12
CA ASN A 434 -43.53 58.29 3.35
C ASN A 434 -43.54 58.71 4.84
N GLY A 435 -43.72 57.75 5.76
CA GLY A 435 -43.76 57.97 7.22
C GLY A 435 -45.14 58.35 7.78
N ALA A 436 -46.18 58.53 6.96
CA ALA A 436 -47.55 58.65 7.44
C ALA A 436 -48.00 57.31 8.06
N LYS A 437 -48.83 57.34 9.12
CA LYS A 437 -49.45 56.11 9.62
C LYS A 437 -50.29 55.48 8.50
N SER A 438 -50.31 54.16 8.47
CA SER A 438 -51.06 53.34 7.50
C SER A 438 -52.16 52.57 8.21
N VAL A 439 -51.84 51.86 9.29
CA VAL A 439 -52.80 51.14 10.12
C VAL A 439 -52.42 51.27 11.59
N GLN A 440 -53.40 51.41 12.48
CA GLN A 440 -53.18 51.17 13.92
C GLN A 440 -54.36 50.42 14.55
N GLY A 441 -54.06 49.61 15.56
CA GLY A 441 -55.06 48.80 16.25
C GLY A 441 -54.46 48.00 17.39
N SER A 442 -55.08 46.90 17.77
CA SER A 442 -54.55 45.98 18.78
C SER A 442 -54.88 44.53 18.48
N TYR A 443 -54.01 43.64 18.96
CA TYR A 443 -54.18 42.19 18.92
C TYR A 443 -54.34 41.61 20.33
N SER A 444 -55.02 40.48 20.41
CA SER A 444 -54.98 39.57 21.56
C SER A 444 -54.93 38.14 21.04
N GLN A 445 -53.91 37.37 21.45
CA GLN A 445 -53.76 35.96 21.04
C GLN A 445 -53.75 35.73 19.52
N GLY A 446 -53.22 36.68 18.75
CA GLY A 446 -53.18 36.65 17.28
C GLY A 446 -54.46 37.16 16.59
N LEU A 447 -55.51 37.50 17.34
CA LEU A 447 -56.78 38.00 16.81
C LEU A 447 -56.89 39.52 16.96
N GLN A 448 -57.38 40.21 15.92
CA GLN A 448 -57.65 41.65 15.96
C GLN A 448 -58.73 41.95 17.01
N ILE A 449 -58.50 42.98 17.83
CA ILE A 449 -59.46 43.46 18.84
C ILE A 449 -59.54 45.00 18.86
N GLY A 450 -60.71 45.51 19.23
CA GLY A 450 -60.97 46.95 19.35
C GLY A 450 -61.06 47.65 18.00
N PHE A 451 -60.93 48.97 18.02
CA PHE A 451 -60.95 49.78 16.80
C PHE A 451 -59.63 49.65 16.04
N TRP A 452 -59.76 49.37 14.74
CA TRP A 452 -58.69 49.32 13.76
C TRP A 452 -58.88 50.48 12.79
N GLN A 453 -57.92 51.39 12.78
CA GLN A 453 -57.96 52.63 12.02
C GLN A 453 -56.99 52.53 10.84
N TYR A 454 -57.49 52.81 9.64
CA TYR A 454 -56.76 52.72 8.37
C TYR A 454 -56.65 54.11 7.75
N TYR A 455 -55.49 54.45 7.22
CA TYR A 455 -55.15 55.80 6.77
C TYR A 455 -54.59 55.79 5.35
N LEU A 456 -54.88 56.86 4.58
CA LEU A 456 -54.26 57.12 3.29
C LEU A 456 -52.81 57.60 3.46
N GLU A 457 -52.03 57.58 2.38
CA GLU A 457 -50.66 58.11 2.34
C GLU A 457 -50.56 59.59 2.75
N ASP A 458 -51.62 60.38 2.56
CA ASP A 458 -51.68 61.79 3.00
C ASP A 458 -52.04 61.96 4.50
N GLY A 459 -52.18 60.86 5.23
CA GLY A 459 -52.48 60.82 6.66
C GLY A 459 -53.96 60.97 7.02
N ARG A 460 -54.88 61.11 6.05
CA ARG A 460 -56.33 61.11 6.32
C ARG A 460 -56.80 59.71 6.72
N LEU A 461 -57.65 59.64 7.75
CA LEU A 461 -58.37 58.41 8.12
C LEU A 461 -59.32 58.03 6.96
N TYR A 462 -59.15 56.81 6.45
CA TYR A 462 -59.97 56.23 5.38
C TYR A 462 -61.07 55.33 5.93
N ASP A 463 -60.76 54.51 6.94
CA ASP A 463 -61.67 53.52 7.50
C ASP A 463 -61.40 53.29 9.00
N GLU A 464 -62.44 52.92 9.75
CA GLU A 464 -62.39 52.56 11.16
C GLU A 464 -63.33 51.36 11.44
N ILE A 465 -62.73 50.19 11.64
CA ILE A 465 -63.45 48.93 11.83
C ILE A 465 -63.30 48.47 13.30
N LEU A 466 -64.42 48.17 13.95
CA LEU A 466 -64.41 47.50 15.26
C LEU A 466 -64.29 45.98 15.06
N TYR A 467 -63.30 45.37 15.71
CA TYR A 467 -63.09 43.93 15.74
C TYR A 467 -63.34 43.34 17.13
N GLU A 468 -64.13 42.27 17.17
CA GLU A 468 -64.31 41.41 18.34
C GLU A 468 -63.74 40.02 18.05
N GLN A 469 -62.62 39.67 18.68
CA GLN A 469 -61.93 38.38 18.53
C GLN A 469 -61.67 37.99 17.06
N GLY A 470 -61.21 38.94 16.24
CA GLY A 470 -60.92 38.75 14.82
C GLY A 470 -62.14 38.80 13.89
N VAL A 471 -63.36 38.98 14.41
CA VAL A 471 -64.57 39.20 13.61
C VAL A 471 -64.85 40.70 13.52
N SER A 472 -64.94 41.26 12.31
CA SER A 472 -65.32 42.66 12.09
C SER A 472 -66.83 42.84 12.29
N SER A 473 -67.24 43.81 13.10
CA SER A 473 -68.63 44.28 13.09
C SER A 473 -68.82 45.28 11.94
N THR A 474 -69.63 44.93 10.94
CA THR A 474 -69.95 45.83 9.83
C THR A 474 -70.74 47.05 10.30
N GLY A 475 -70.11 48.22 10.26
CA GLY A 475 -70.78 49.52 10.37
C GLY A 475 -70.21 50.44 11.44
N VAL A 476 -69.38 51.40 11.03
CA VAL A 476 -69.90 52.72 10.62
C VAL A 476 -69.11 53.23 9.42
N ASP A 477 -69.70 53.20 8.21
CA ASP A 477 -69.13 53.91 7.05
C ASP A 477 -69.16 55.44 7.30
N ARG A 478 -68.10 55.98 7.91
CA ARG A 478 -67.84 57.43 7.90
C ARG A 478 -67.00 57.78 6.69
N VAL A 479 -67.62 57.66 5.51
CA VAL A 479 -67.11 58.31 4.29
C VAL A 479 -67.11 59.81 4.54
N PHE A 480 -65.95 60.36 4.88
CA PHE A 480 -65.73 61.80 4.88
C PHE A 480 -65.63 62.26 3.42
N GLU A 481 -66.77 62.64 2.84
CA GLU A 481 -66.80 63.26 1.51
C GLU A 481 -65.87 64.47 1.45
N THR A 482 -65.05 64.52 0.40
CA THR A 482 -64.12 65.64 0.15
C THR A 482 -64.87 66.87 -0.34
N SER A 483 -64.65 68.01 0.32
CA SER A 483 -65.01 69.36 -0.14
C SER A 483 -63.78 70.13 -0.62
#